data_AF-A0A8I1G6S8-F1
#
_entry.id   AF-A0A8I1G6S8-F1
#
_cell.length_a   1.000
_cell.length_b   1.000
_cell.length_c   1.000
_cell.angle_alpha   90.00
_cell.angle_beta   90.00
_cell.angle_gamma   90.00
#
_symmetry.space_group_name_H-M   'P 1'
#
loop_
_entity.id
_entity.type
_entity.pdbx_description
1 polymer ?
#
loop_
_entity_poly.entity_id
_entity_poly.type
_entity_poly.pdbx_seq_one_letter_code
_entity_poly.pdbx_strand_id
1 'polypeptide(L)'
;MSELTNTQQAFINSLQPELRQKAIDTLNRGGYFYADVIPTMTGPSVASCGVKGIQDAFPDLHLTFTGAQAESKECALDYERDIEAGERDEDDVYEGVVMAIQWRSDDTLRFFDLHIGDEILPIPVAISEKPVTQAMGL
;
A
#
# COMPACT_ATOMS: atom_id res chain seq x y z
N MET A 1 -9.85 13.84 20.11
CA MET A 1 -9.93 13.14 18.82
C MET A 1 -8.75 13.65 18.02
N SER A 2 -7.82 12.78 17.60
CA SER A 2 -6.83 13.21 16.61
C SER A 2 -7.59 13.47 15.32
N GLU A 3 -7.40 14.63 14.72
CA GLU A 3 -7.95 14.89 13.40
C GLU A 3 -7.27 13.95 12.40
N LEU A 4 -8.08 13.28 11.58
CA LEU A 4 -7.58 12.46 10.48
C LEU A 4 -6.88 13.38 9.48
N THR A 5 -5.79 12.90 8.89
CA THR A 5 -5.10 13.64 7.82
C THR A 5 -6.00 13.72 6.58
N ASN A 6 -5.68 14.65 5.67
CA ASN A 6 -6.38 14.72 4.39
C ASN A 6 -6.28 13.40 3.59
N THR A 7 -5.12 12.74 3.65
CA THR A 7 -4.85 11.47 2.97
C THR A 7 -5.66 10.33 3.59
N GLN A 8 -5.75 10.26 4.91
CA GLN A 8 -6.61 9.29 5.60
C GLN A 8 -8.09 9.52 5.31
N GLN A 9 -8.52 10.78 5.28
CA GLN A 9 -9.90 11.14 4.95
C GLN A 9 -10.23 10.78 3.49
N ALA A 10 -9.29 10.96 2.57
CA ALA A 10 -9.40 10.53 1.18
C ALA A 10 -9.59 9.01 1.06
N PHE A 11 -8.76 8.22 1.76
CA PHE A 11 -8.92 6.77 1.85
C PHE A 11 -10.28 6.39 2.41
N ILE A 12 -10.72 6.98 3.53
CA ILE A 12 -12.06 6.70 4.08
C ILE A 12 -13.17 7.01 3.07
N ASN A 13 -13.03 8.07 2.29
CA ASN A 13 -14.03 8.46 1.30
C ASN A 13 -14.06 7.52 0.08
N SER A 14 -12.95 6.85 -0.25
CA SER A 14 -12.91 5.85 -1.33
C SER A 14 -13.60 4.54 -0.94
N LEU A 15 -13.68 4.23 0.35
CA LEU A 15 -14.39 3.06 0.86
C LEU A 15 -15.91 3.16 0.69
N GLN A 16 -16.52 1.97 0.55
CA GLN A 16 -17.97 1.79 0.66
C GLN A 16 -18.50 2.40 1.99
N PRO A 17 -19.67 3.07 2.00
CA PRO A 17 -20.17 3.79 3.17
C PRO A 17 -20.18 2.99 4.48
N GLU A 18 -20.53 1.70 4.42
CA GLU A 18 -20.60 0.77 5.55
C GLU A 18 -19.23 0.43 6.16
N LEU A 19 -18.13 0.61 5.43
CA LEU A 19 -16.77 0.32 5.88
C LEU A 19 -16.10 1.53 6.54
N ARG A 20 -16.61 2.74 6.32
CA ARG A 20 -15.98 3.99 6.74
C ARG A 20 -15.78 4.10 8.23
N GLN A 21 -16.82 3.77 9.02
CA GLN A 21 -16.73 3.85 10.48
C GLN A 21 -15.67 2.87 11.02
N LYS A 22 -15.59 1.66 10.47
CA LYS A 22 -14.58 0.67 10.87
C LYS A 22 -13.17 1.15 10.54
N ALA A 23 -12.96 1.82 9.41
CA ALA A 23 -11.67 2.42 9.07
C ALA A 23 -11.30 3.57 10.03
N ILE A 24 -12.24 4.45 10.34
CA ILE A 24 -12.06 5.54 11.32
C ILE A 24 -11.68 4.96 12.70
N ASP A 25 -12.41 3.95 13.18
CA ASP A 25 -12.13 3.31 14.47
C ASP A 25 -10.76 2.63 14.48
N THR A 26 -10.36 2.04 13.35
CA THR A 26 -9.05 1.40 13.19
C THR A 26 -7.92 2.43 13.26
N LEU A 27 -8.05 3.58 12.58
CA LEU A 27 -7.07 4.67 12.66
C LEU A 27 -6.98 5.25 14.07
N ASN A 28 -8.13 5.58 14.68
CA ASN A 28 -8.18 6.22 16.00
C ASN A 28 -7.58 5.37 17.12
N ARG A 29 -7.67 4.05 17.03
CA ARG A 29 -7.08 3.13 18.02
C ARG A 29 -5.64 2.70 17.70
N GLY A 30 -5.07 3.18 16.58
CA GLY A 30 -3.77 2.72 16.08
C GLY A 30 -3.77 1.24 15.69
N GLY A 31 -4.89 0.75 15.16
CA GLY A 31 -5.05 -0.62 14.68
C GLY A 31 -4.36 -0.87 13.33
N TYR A 32 -4.59 -2.08 12.80
CA TYR A 32 -3.95 -2.54 11.57
C TYR A 32 -4.94 -2.64 10.41
N PHE A 33 -4.44 -2.24 9.25
CA PHE A 33 -4.94 -2.60 7.93
C PHE A 33 -4.07 -3.74 7.37
N TYR A 34 -4.42 -4.23 6.19
CA TYR A 34 -3.70 -5.30 5.51
C TYR A 34 -3.50 -4.92 4.05
N ALA A 35 -2.38 -5.28 3.45
CA ALA A 35 -2.17 -5.09 2.03
C ALA A 35 -1.28 -6.19 1.46
N ASP A 36 -1.37 -6.39 0.16
CA ASP A 36 -0.31 -7.04 -0.59
C ASP A 36 0.90 -6.10 -0.69
N VAL A 37 2.06 -6.61 -0.30
CA VAL A 37 3.30 -5.86 -0.17
C VAL A 37 4.39 -6.62 -0.89
N ILE A 38 5.15 -5.92 -1.74
CA ILE A 38 6.35 -6.47 -2.37
C ILE A 38 7.55 -6.10 -1.49
N PRO A 39 8.24 -7.06 -0.87
CA PRO A 39 9.48 -6.79 -0.14
C PRO A 39 10.56 -6.37 -1.13
N THR A 40 11.19 -5.20 -0.92
CA THR A 40 12.29 -4.75 -1.77
C THR A 40 13.57 -4.56 -0.95
N MET A 41 14.70 -4.45 -1.62
CA MET A 41 15.99 -4.09 -0.99
C MET A 41 15.95 -2.76 -0.24
N THR A 42 15.03 -1.86 -0.60
CA THR A 42 14.86 -0.54 0.02
C THR A 42 13.65 -0.49 0.95
N GLY A 43 13.08 -1.64 1.30
CA GLY A 43 11.96 -1.76 2.22
C GLY A 43 10.68 -2.27 1.55
N PRO A 44 9.62 -2.50 2.34
CA PRO A 44 8.34 -2.93 1.80
C PRO A 44 7.73 -1.87 0.88
N SER A 45 7.24 -2.30 -0.28
CA SER A 45 6.48 -1.47 -1.22
C SER A 45 5.02 -1.91 -1.21
N VAL A 46 4.12 -0.96 -0.98
CA VAL A 46 2.67 -1.15 -1.07
C VAL A 46 2.14 -0.38 -2.27
N ALA A 47 1.15 -0.93 -2.97
CA ALA A 47 0.47 -0.23 -4.05
C ALA A 47 -0.17 1.07 -3.54
N SER A 48 -0.35 2.03 -4.45
CA SER A 48 -1.01 3.30 -4.14
C SER A 48 -2.22 3.51 -5.03
N CYS A 49 -3.33 3.91 -4.45
CA CYS A 49 -4.53 4.33 -5.18
C CYS A 49 -4.50 5.85 -5.42
N GLY A 50 -4.64 6.24 -6.69
CA GLY A 50 -4.97 7.60 -7.07
C GLY A 50 -6.46 7.73 -7.35
N VAL A 51 -7.15 8.64 -6.66
CA VAL A 51 -8.55 8.96 -6.95
C VAL A 51 -8.62 10.30 -7.66
N LYS A 52 -9.35 10.36 -8.77
CA LYS A 52 -9.53 11.61 -9.55
C LYS A 52 -10.09 12.71 -8.66
N GLY A 53 -9.33 13.79 -8.49
CA GLY A 53 -9.70 14.93 -7.63
C GLY A 53 -9.11 14.90 -6.22
N ILE A 54 -8.30 13.89 -5.89
CA ILE A 54 -7.47 13.85 -4.68
C ILE A 54 -6.03 14.10 -5.12
N GLN A 55 -5.39 15.09 -4.49
CA GLN A 55 -4.07 15.56 -4.91
C GLN A 55 -2.96 14.57 -4.55
N ASP A 56 -3.15 13.82 -3.46
CA ASP A 56 -2.21 12.84 -2.95
C ASP A 56 -2.76 11.42 -3.11
N ALA A 57 -1.91 10.51 -3.62
CA ALA A 57 -2.22 9.09 -3.62
C ALA A 57 -2.18 8.55 -2.18
N PHE A 58 -3.01 7.55 -1.89
CA PHE A 58 -3.02 6.87 -0.59
C PHE A 58 -2.67 5.39 -0.78
N PRO A 59 -2.14 4.69 0.24
CA PRO A 59 -1.83 3.27 0.13
C PRO A 59 -3.10 2.45 -0.12
N ASP A 60 -2.99 1.42 -0.94
CA ASP A 60 -4.06 0.45 -1.15
C ASP A 60 -4.14 -0.48 0.07
N LEU A 61 -5.24 -0.39 0.82
CA LEU A 61 -5.37 -0.99 2.14
C LEU A 61 -6.72 -1.68 2.33
N HIS A 62 -6.65 -2.88 2.90
CA HIS A 62 -7.78 -3.70 3.28
C HIS A 62 -8.06 -3.64 4.77
N LEU A 63 -9.35 -3.66 5.12
CA LEU A 63 -9.81 -3.78 6.51
C LEU A 63 -9.73 -5.21 7.06
N THR A 64 -9.43 -6.19 6.22
CA THR A 64 -9.40 -7.61 6.58
C THR A 64 -8.25 -8.31 5.87
N PHE A 65 -7.59 -9.22 6.59
CA PHE A 65 -6.54 -10.07 6.04
C PHE A 65 -7.00 -10.88 4.82
N THR A 66 -8.22 -11.44 4.88
CA THR A 66 -8.77 -12.23 3.77
C THR A 66 -8.95 -11.41 2.50
N GLY A 67 -9.30 -10.12 2.62
CA GLY A 67 -9.39 -9.20 1.48
C GLY A 67 -8.03 -9.04 0.79
N ALA A 68 -7.01 -8.67 1.56
CA ALA A 68 -5.64 -8.53 1.03
C ALA A 68 -5.08 -9.86 0.48
N GLN A 69 -5.40 -10.99 1.11
CA GLN A 69 -4.98 -12.30 0.63
C GLN A 69 -5.68 -12.70 -0.68
N ALA A 70 -6.94 -12.32 -0.88
CA ALA A 70 -7.63 -12.58 -2.14
C ALA A 70 -6.98 -11.79 -3.28
N GLU A 71 -6.69 -10.51 -3.06
CA GLU A 71 -6.01 -9.66 -4.04
C GLU A 71 -4.60 -10.15 -4.36
N SER A 72 -3.79 -10.47 -3.36
CA SER A 72 -2.44 -11.04 -3.55
C SER A 72 -2.46 -12.33 -4.39
N LYS A 73 -3.48 -13.19 -4.19
CA LYS A 73 -3.68 -14.39 -5.03
C LYS A 73 -4.07 -14.04 -6.46
N GLU A 74 -4.92 -13.04 -6.66
CA GLU A 74 -5.26 -12.58 -8.00
C GLU A 74 -4.02 -12.03 -8.72
N CYS A 75 -3.19 -11.22 -8.05
CA CYS A 75 -1.92 -10.74 -8.61
C CYS A 75 -0.96 -11.88 -8.98
N ALA A 76 -0.87 -12.93 -8.16
CA ALA A 76 -0.07 -14.12 -8.50
C ALA A 76 -0.61 -14.84 -9.75
N LEU A 77 -1.93 -14.99 -9.86
CA LEU A 77 -2.57 -15.59 -11.04
C LEU A 77 -2.40 -14.71 -12.29
N ASP A 78 -2.38 -13.39 -12.13
CA ASP A 78 -2.13 -12.45 -13.23
C ASP A 78 -0.69 -12.61 -13.74
N TYR A 79 0.28 -12.78 -12.83
CA TYR A 79 1.66 -13.12 -13.18
C TYR A 79 1.75 -14.41 -14.00
N GLU A 80 1.07 -15.48 -13.58
CA GLU A 80 1.04 -16.75 -14.32
C GLU A 80 0.46 -16.57 -15.74
N ARG A 81 -0.61 -15.77 -15.88
CA ARG A 81 -1.20 -15.47 -17.20
C ARG A 81 -0.27 -14.64 -18.08
N ASP A 82 0.46 -13.70 -17.51
CA ASP A 82 1.45 -12.90 -18.24
C ASP A 82 2.62 -13.77 -18.75
N ILE A 83 3.05 -14.76 -17.96
CA ILE A 83 4.04 -15.78 -18.37
C ILE A 83 3.49 -16.61 -19.53
N GLU A 84 2.26 -17.13 -19.42
CA GLU A 84 1.61 -17.90 -20.49
C GLU A 84 1.43 -17.09 -21.78
N ALA A 85 1.22 -15.78 -21.67
CA ALA A 85 1.10 -14.86 -22.80
C ALA A 85 2.46 -14.47 -23.42
N GLY A 86 3.57 -14.78 -22.77
CA GLY A 86 4.92 -14.40 -23.18
C GLY A 86 5.28 -12.94 -22.91
N GLU A 87 4.55 -12.27 -22.00
CA GLU A 87 4.83 -10.91 -21.53
C GLU A 87 5.85 -10.89 -20.37
N ARG A 88 6.15 -12.07 -19.80
CA ARG A 88 7.13 -12.30 -18.72
C ARG A 88 7.96 -13.56 -18.99
N ASP A 89 9.11 -13.65 -18.34
CA ASP A 89 10.00 -14.80 -18.43
C ASP A 89 9.43 -16.00 -17.66
N GLU A 90 9.73 -17.22 -18.10
CA GLU A 90 9.15 -18.46 -17.53
C GLU A 90 9.59 -18.76 -16.09
N ASP A 91 10.68 -18.13 -15.64
CA ASP A 91 11.22 -18.24 -14.29
C ASP A 91 10.86 -17.05 -13.38
N ASP A 92 10.07 -16.09 -13.87
CA ASP A 92 9.52 -15.03 -13.04
C ASP A 92 8.59 -15.61 -11.98
N VAL A 93 8.72 -15.13 -10.74
CA VAL A 93 7.87 -15.51 -9.62
C VAL A 93 7.27 -14.25 -9.01
N TYR A 94 5.99 -14.31 -8.67
CA TYR A 94 5.36 -13.24 -7.90
C TYR A 94 5.85 -13.25 -6.44
N GLU A 95 6.42 -12.12 -6.00
CA GLU A 95 7.07 -11.98 -4.68
C GLU A 95 6.17 -11.32 -3.62
N GLY A 96 4.88 -11.10 -3.92
CA GLY A 96 3.95 -10.43 -3.01
C GLY A 96 3.68 -11.22 -1.74
N VAL A 97 3.63 -10.50 -0.61
CA VAL A 97 3.27 -11.05 0.70
C VAL A 97 2.26 -10.15 1.41
N VAL A 98 1.29 -10.77 2.09
CA VAL A 98 0.30 -10.01 2.86
C VAL A 98 0.89 -9.58 4.21
N MET A 99 0.96 -8.27 4.46
CA MET A 99 1.44 -7.70 5.72
C MET A 99 0.33 -6.97 6.46
N ALA A 100 0.47 -6.85 7.78
CA ALA A 100 -0.29 -5.88 8.56
C ALA A 100 0.38 -4.51 8.51
N ILE A 101 -0.42 -3.45 8.37
CA ILE A 101 0.05 -2.08 8.22
C ILE A 101 -0.61 -1.18 9.26
N GLN A 102 0.19 -0.51 10.07
CA GLN A 102 -0.28 0.57 10.94
C GLN A 102 -0.06 1.91 10.22
N TRP A 103 -1.15 2.64 9.97
CA TRP A 103 -1.11 3.99 9.41
C TRP A 103 -1.32 5.01 10.53
N ARG A 104 -0.32 5.85 10.74
CA ARG A 104 -0.26 6.81 11.84
C ARG A 104 -0.83 8.17 11.45
N SER A 105 -1.14 8.99 12.46
CA SER A 105 -1.68 10.35 12.28
C SER A 105 -0.70 11.35 11.66
N ASP A 106 0.56 10.97 11.45
CA ASP A 106 1.57 11.74 10.72
C ASP A 106 1.76 11.23 9.28
N ASP A 107 0.81 10.43 8.78
CA ASP A 107 0.83 9.74 7.49
C ASP A 107 1.99 8.76 7.27
N THR A 108 2.70 8.37 8.32
CA THR A 108 3.69 7.30 8.23
C THR A 108 3.05 5.91 8.29
N LEU A 109 3.61 4.97 7.53
CA LEU A 109 3.22 3.56 7.52
C LEU A 109 4.27 2.69 8.22
N ARG A 110 3.80 1.74 9.03
CA ARG A 110 4.62 0.68 9.63
C ARG A 110 4.13 -0.68 9.19
N PHE A 111 5.04 -1.56 8.85
CA PHE A 111 4.77 -2.86 8.26
C PHE A 111 5.12 -3.97 9.25
N PHE A 112 4.25 -4.97 9.34
CA PHE A 112 4.37 -6.08 10.27
C PHE A 112 4.13 -7.38 9.52
N ASP A 113 5.10 -8.29 9.59
CA ASP A 113 4.96 -9.61 8.99
C ASP A 113 4.14 -10.51 9.90
N LEU A 114 3.04 -11.02 9.35
CA LEU A 114 2.08 -11.85 10.05
C LEU A 114 2.59 -13.27 10.32
N HIS A 115 3.64 -13.72 9.63
CA HIS A 115 4.26 -15.04 9.86
C HIS A 115 5.18 -15.05 11.07
N ILE A 116 5.82 -13.92 11.38
CA ILE A 116 6.87 -13.82 12.39
C ILE A 116 6.36 -13.08 13.63
N GLY A 117 5.31 -12.27 13.49
CA GLY A 117 4.74 -11.48 14.58
C GLY A 117 5.58 -10.25 14.97
N ASP A 118 6.64 -9.98 14.22
CA ASP A 118 7.60 -8.89 14.46
C ASP A 118 7.38 -7.69 13.52
N GLU A 119 7.71 -6.49 14.02
CA GLU A 119 7.71 -5.25 13.25
C GLU A 119 8.91 -5.23 12.28
N ILE A 120 8.66 -5.10 10.98
CA ILE A 120 9.71 -4.91 9.98
C ILE A 120 9.88 -3.39 9.80
N LEU A 121 10.75 -2.80 10.62
CA LEU A 121 11.08 -1.37 10.56
C LEU A 121 11.84 -1.00 9.26
N PRO A 122 11.77 0.28 8.82
CA PRO A 122 11.96 0.67 7.43
C PRO A 122 13.42 0.76 7.00
N ILE A 123 13.70 0.36 5.76
CA ILE A 123 14.85 0.82 5.00
C ILE A 123 14.43 2.19 4.41
N PRO A 124 15.27 3.24 4.45
CA PRO A 124 14.85 4.60 4.10
C PRO A 124 14.37 4.69 2.64
N VAL A 125 13.11 5.12 2.46
CA VAL A 125 12.60 5.55 1.16
C VAL A 125 13.32 6.84 0.78
N ALA A 126 14.27 6.75 -0.15
CA ALA A 126 14.71 7.92 -0.89
C ALA A 126 13.54 8.35 -1.78
N ILE A 127 12.74 9.31 -1.33
CA ILE A 127 11.86 10.05 -2.21
C ILE A 127 12.81 10.73 -3.20
N SER A 128 12.82 10.23 -4.44
CA SER A 128 13.55 10.84 -5.54
C SER A 128 12.90 12.19 -5.84
N GLU A 129 13.27 13.22 -5.09
CA GLU A 129 13.15 14.60 -5.54
C GLU A 129 14.09 14.75 -6.75
N LYS A 130 13.59 14.46 -7.96
CA LYS A 130 14.20 15.05 -9.14
C LYS A 130 13.65 16.47 -9.23
N PRO A 131 14.46 17.52 -8.98
CA PRO A 131 14.07 18.85 -9.40
C PRO A 131 13.94 18.85 -10.92
N VAL A 132 12.76 19.20 -11.41
CA VAL A 132 12.54 19.61 -12.80
C VAL A 132 13.41 20.84 -13.02
N THR A 133 14.59 20.65 -13.60
CA THR A 133 15.35 21.79 -14.10
C THR A 133 14.86 22.06 -15.51
N GLN A 134 14.02 23.09 -15.64
CA GLN A 134 13.84 23.80 -16.88
C GLN A 134 15.21 24.17 -17.45
N ALA A 135 15.50 23.74 -18.67
CA ALA A 135 16.47 24.41 -19.52
C ALA A 135 15.74 24.82 -20.80
N MET A 136 15.10 25.99 -20.74
CA MET A 136 14.97 26.83 -21.92
C MET A 136 16.23 27.69 -22.04
N GLY A 137 16.77 27.79 -23.25
CA GLY A 137 17.60 28.90 -23.70
C GLY A 137 19.10 28.65 -23.71
N LEU A 138 19.64 28.25 -24.86
CA LEU A 138 20.34 29.13 -25.81
C LEU A 138 20.47 28.44 -27.18
#